data_AF-A0A9K3N2L8-F1
#
_entry.id   AF-A0A9K3N2L8-F1
#
_cell.length_a   1.000
_cell.length_b   1.000
_cell.length_c   1.000
_cell.angle_alpha   90.00
_cell.angle_beta   90.00
_cell.angle_gamma   90.00
#
_symmetry.space_group_name_H-M   'P 1'
#
loop_
_entity.id
_entity.type
_entity.pdbx_description
1 polymer ?
#
loop_
_entity_poly.entity_id
_entity_poly.type
_entity_poly.pdbx_seq_one_letter_code
_entity_poly.pdbx_strand_id
1 'polypeptide(L)' 'MYAKVGIYGYAVYSATKFGLRGLAEALQQEVIADNIYVSLIFPPETDTQSLAKG' A
#
# COMPACT_ATOMS: atom_id res chain seq x y z
N MET A 1 -3.23 3.72 9.99
CA MET A 1 -4.47 2.90 9.94
C MET A 1 -5.18 3.00 8.59
N TYR A 2 -5.16 4.15 7.92
CA TYR A 2 -5.88 4.45 6.68
C TYR A 2 -5.68 3.50 5.49
N ALA A 3 -4.50 2.89 5.34
CA ALA A 3 -4.22 2.02 4.19
C ALA A 3 -4.60 0.55 4.39
N LYS A 4 -5.13 0.18 5.58
CA LYS A 4 -5.51 -1.20 5.92
C LYS A 4 -7.03 -1.37 6.14
N VAL A 5 -7.79 -0.28 6.04
CA VAL A 5 -9.23 -0.22 6.27
C VAL A 5 -9.84 0.71 5.22
N GLY A 6 -11.04 0.39 4.73
CA GLY A 6 -11.76 1.27 3.81
C GLY A 6 -12.17 2.58 4.46
N ILE A 7 -12.11 3.68 3.70
CA ILE A 7 -12.51 5.01 4.17
C ILE A 7 -13.58 5.55 3.22
N TYR A 8 -14.69 6.03 3.78
CA TYR A 8 -15.72 6.70 3.01
C TYR A 8 -15.14 7.87 2.18
N GLY A 9 -15.53 7.97 0.91
CA GLY A 9 -15.01 8.98 -0.03
C GLY A 9 -13.68 8.65 -0.69
N TYR A 10 -13.00 7.56 -0.29
CA TYR A 10 -11.69 7.16 -0.80
C TYR A 10 -11.69 5.76 -1.44
N ALA A 11 -12.82 5.33 -2.00
CA ALA A 11 -13.00 3.95 -2.48
C ALA A 11 -11.90 3.46 -3.44
N VAL A 12 -11.56 4.25 -4.46
CA VAL A 12 -10.50 3.90 -5.43
C VAL A 12 -9.13 3.84 -4.73
N TYR A 13 -8.82 4.83 -3.90
CA TYR A 13 -7.57 4.87 -3.14
C TYR A 13 -7.42 3.65 -2.22
N SER A 14 -8.47 3.34 -1.45
CA SER A 14 -8.52 2.14 -0.59
C SER A 14 -8.35 0.87 -1.42
N ALA A 15 -9.09 0.71 -2.52
CA ALA A 15 -8.98 -0.48 -3.38
C ALA A 15 -7.54 -0.67 -3.90
N THR A 16 -6.89 0.40 -4.37
CA THR A 16 -5.49 0.33 -4.80
C THR A 16 -4.54 -0.03 -3.66
N LYS A 17 -4.73 0.50 -2.44
CA LYS A 17 -3.88 0.15 -1.28
C LYS A 17 -4.04 -1.31 -0.85
N PHE A 18 -5.25 -1.86 -0.90
CA PHE A 18 -5.47 -3.29 -0.70
C PHE A 18 -4.85 -4.13 -1.82
N GLY A 19 -4.95 -3.67 -3.08
CA GLY A 19 -4.29 -4.31 -4.22
C GLY A 19 -2.78 -4.41 -4.08
N LEU A 20 -2.12 -3.34 -3.63
CA LEU A 20 -0.67 -3.36 -3.36
C LEU A 20 -0.27 -4.40 -2.31
N ARG A 21 -1.12 -4.63 -1.29
CA ARG A 21 -0.88 -5.67 -0.30
C ARG A 21 -0.95 -7.06 -0.94
N GLY A 22 -2.01 -7.35 -1.69
CA GLY A 22 -2.15 -8.64 -2.38
C GLY A 22 -1.02 -8.89 -3.38
N LEU A 23 -0.61 -7.85 -4.11
CA LEU A 23 0.54 -7.90 -5.00
C LEU A 23 1.84 -8.24 -4.27
N ALA A 24 2.13 -7.57 -3.15
CA ALA A 24 3.33 -7.83 -2.37
C ALA A 24 3.34 -9.26 -1.78
N GLU A 25 2.18 -9.73 -1.29
CA GLU A 25 2.02 -11.09 -0.76
C GLU A 25 2.23 -12.15 -1.86
N ALA A 26 1.63 -11.96 -3.04
CA ALA A 26 1.80 -12.86 -4.19
C ALA A 26 3.25 -12.88 -4.69
N LEU A 27 3.83 -11.70 -4.91
CA LEU A 27 5.21 -11.56 -5.40
C LEU A 27 6.22 -12.18 -4.42
N GLN A 28 6.01 -12.05 -3.10
CA GLN A 28 6.86 -12.69 -2.12
C GLN A 28 6.86 -14.23 -2.26
N GLN A 29 5.74 -14.85 -2.61
CA GLN A 29 5.68 -16.31 -2.84
C GLN A 29 6.44 -16.71 -4.10
N GLU A 30 6.46 -15.87 -5.13
CA GLU A 30 7.16 -16.13 -6.38
C GLU A 30 8.68 -16.04 -6.23
N VAL A 31 9.18 -15.09 -5.43
CA VAL A 31 10.62 -14.74 -5.40
C VAL A 31 11.39 -15.23 -4.17
N ILE A 32 10.72 -15.89 -3.20
CA ILE A 32 11.39 -16.35 -1.97
C ILE A 32 12.46 -17.42 -2.25
N ALA A 33 12.25 -18.26 -3.27
CA ALA A 33 13.21 -19.29 -3.67
C ALA A 33 14.54 -18.68 -4.18
N ASP A 34 14.49 -17.46 -4.71
CA ASP A 34 15.65 -16.71 -5.20
C ASP A 34 16.32 -15.88 -4.09
N ASN A 35 15.93 -16.08 -2.82
CA ASN A 35 16.41 -15.32 -1.67
C ASN A 35 16.14 -13.80 -1.78
N ILE A 36 15.04 -13.44 -2.44
CA ILE A 36 14.56 -12.06 -2.55
C ILE A 36 13.41 -11.83 -1.55
N TYR A 37 13.46 -10.69 -0.86
CA TYR A 37 12.47 -10.31 0.14
C TYR A 37 11.74 -9.04 -0.27
N VAL A 38 10.42 -9.11 -0.31
CA VAL A 38 9.50 -8.02 -0.62
C VAL A 38 8.91 -7.51 0.69
N SER A 39 8.99 -6.20 0.91
CA SER A 39 8.42 -5.55 2.09
C SER A 39 7.54 -4.38 1.66
N LEU A 40 6.40 -4.22 2.34
CA LEU A 40 5.46 -3.14 2.09
C LEU A 40 5.20 -2.35 3.37
N ILE A 41 5.42 -1.04 3.30
CA ILE A 41 5.18 -0.09 4.39
C ILE A 41 3.99 0.81 4.07
N PHE A 42 3.12 0.96 5.07
CA PHE A 42 1.94 1.80 5.01
C PHE A 42 2.10 2.95 6.01
N PRO A 43 2.78 4.05 5.61
CA PRO A 43 2.96 5.17 6.51
C PRO A 43 1.61 5.81 6.86
N PRO A 44 1.52 6.50 8.01
CA PRO A 44 0.44 7.45 8.26
C PRO A 44 0.49 8.59 7.23
N GLU A 45 -0.51 9.49 7.26
CA GLU A 45 -0.43 10.77 6.55
C GLU A 45 0.97 11.36 6.71
N THR A 46 1.64 11.54 5.58
CA THR A 46 3.01 12.01 5.55
C THR A 46 2.98 13.45 5.12
N ASP A 47 3.54 14.33 5.95
CA ASP A 47 3.59 15.77 5.69
C ASP A 47 4.52 16.02 4.48
N THR A 48 3.92 15.98 3.30
CA THR A 48 4.57 16.11 2.01
C THR A 48 3.87 17.22 1.25
N GLN A 49 4.66 18.08 0.59
CA GLN A 49 4.18 19.31 -0.05
C GLN A 49 3.08 19.08 -1.11
N SER A 50 2.85 17.83 -1.53
CA SER A 50 1.79 17.45 -2.46
C SER A 50 0.36 17.59 -1.93
N LEU A 51 0.15 17.69 -0.60
CA LEU A 51 -1.18 17.94 -0.02
C LEU A 51 -1.50 19.44 0.12
N ALA A 52 -0.55 20.33 -0.15
CA ALA A 52 -0.65 21.76 0.15
C ALA A 52 -1.22 22.64 -0.99
N LYS A 53 -1.71 22.07 -2.09
CA LYS A 53 -2.29 22.86 -3.19
C LYS A 53 -3.59 22.27 -3.71
N GLY A 54 -4.67 22.70 -3.09
CA GLY A 54 -6.00 22.87 -3.68
C GLY A 54 -6.39 24.33 -3.56
#